data_AF-A0AA87Z6A7-F1
#
_entry.id   AF-A0AA87Z6A7-F1
#
_cell.length_a   1.000
_cell.length_b   1.000
_cell.length_c   1.000
_cell.angle_alpha   90.00
_cell.angle_beta   90.00
_cell.angle_gamma   90.00
#
_symmetry.space_group_name_H-M   'P 1'
#
loop_
_entity.id
_entity.type
_entity.pdbx_description
1 polymer ?
#
loop_
_entity_poly.entity_id
_entity_poly.type
_entity_poly.pdbx_seq_one_letter_code
_entity_poly.pdbx_strand_id
1 'polypeptide(L)'
;MKMKMMRNNEVPSSDSNRHIIEHDVEPSSSSSSSFRVYQLWKGSNIFLLNGRLIFGPDVRSLFLTVFLIVAPVILFSAFVSQRLILEFPHNLGNLILAICILFTLYVIILLFLTSGRDPGIIPRNQHPPEPEEGRYGSSVSSDWAANHDGAPSLPPTKDVMINGHIVKVKYCQTCMLYRPPRCSHCSICNNCVERFDHHCPWVGQCIGKRNYRFFFMFVSSTTLLCLYVFGFCWVNIRKIMDAYHCNLWRAFMKSPVSGILIFYTFVAAWFVGGLTVFHLYLICTNQTTYENFRYRYDRKTNPYNRGCACNFVEIFFSKIPRSKNKFRAKVKGESSSVLNTSMSFGHEMDRTSIEMEMGKRHAVAAEDFEDLQSQMDSVGGLERCGTEPRHHTTWDHKANWEITPDIQMLAAEFGMGYGSTDRQKIHGRL
;
A
#
# COMPACT_ATOMS: atom_id res chain seq x y z
N MET A 1 67.02 -47.90 -31.42
CA MET A 1 68.49 -47.92 -31.27
C MET A 1 68.83 -48.26 -29.83
N LYS A 2 69.75 -49.21 -29.60
CA LYS A 2 70.22 -49.75 -28.30
C LYS A 2 69.23 -50.53 -27.40
N MET A 3 69.69 -51.75 -27.12
CA MET A 3 69.15 -52.89 -26.40
C MET A 3 69.90 -53.05 -25.06
N LYS A 4 69.24 -53.52 -23.99
CA LYS A 4 69.70 -54.36 -22.84
C LYS A 4 68.84 -54.06 -21.59
N MET A 5 68.12 -54.96 -20.89
CA MET A 5 68.15 -56.42 -20.65
C MET A 5 68.89 -56.84 -19.35
N MET A 6 68.24 -57.72 -18.55
CA MET A 6 68.70 -58.43 -17.32
C MET A 6 68.70 -57.58 -16.02
N ARG A 7 68.46 -58.08 -14.79
CA ARG A 7 67.95 -59.36 -14.17
C ARG A 7 67.62 -59.04 -12.67
N ASN A 8 67.00 -59.85 -11.78
CA ASN A 8 66.51 -61.24 -11.79
C ASN A 8 65.35 -61.44 -10.76
N ASN A 9 64.45 -62.41 -11.04
CA ASN A 9 63.83 -63.44 -10.16
C ASN A 9 63.35 -63.29 -8.69
N GLU A 10 62.31 -64.10 -8.44
CA GLU A 10 61.98 -64.93 -7.26
C GLU A 10 61.06 -64.40 -6.14
N VAL A 11 60.12 -65.27 -5.77
CA VAL A 11 59.07 -65.18 -4.74
C VAL A 11 59.07 -66.53 -4.02
N PRO A 12 59.02 -66.57 -2.68
CA PRO A 12 57.92 -67.32 -2.05
C PRO A 12 57.36 -66.75 -0.72
N SER A 13 56.04 -66.89 -0.59
CA SER A 13 55.19 -67.04 0.62
C SER A 13 55.70 -66.65 2.03
N SER A 14 54.85 -65.96 2.79
CA SER A 14 54.10 -66.59 3.91
C SER A 14 53.00 -65.67 4.47
N ASP A 15 51.93 -66.27 4.99
CA ASP A 15 50.81 -65.59 5.65
C ASP A 15 51.19 -64.99 7.01
N SER A 16 50.58 -63.86 7.39
CA SER A 16 49.71 -63.76 8.59
C SER A 16 49.23 -62.31 8.84
N ASN A 17 47.91 -62.13 9.04
CA ASN A 17 47.24 -61.07 9.83
C ASN A 17 47.80 -59.62 9.77
N ARG A 18 46.99 -58.59 9.46
CA ARG A 18 45.82 -58.19 10.28
C ARG A 18 45.05 -57.04 9.62
N HIS A 19 43.73 -56.98 9.83
CA HIS A 19 42.86 -55.85 9.46
C HIS A 19 43.36 -54.49 10.00
N ILE A 20 43.21 -53.43 9.18
CA ILE A 20 42.32 -52.28 9.44
C ILE A 20 41.92 -51.70 8.07
N ILE A 21 40.64 -51.37 7.92
CA ILE A 21 40.09 -50.70 6.73
C ILE A 21 39.96 -49.22 7.09
N GLU A 22 40.75 -48.35 6.46
CA GLU A 22 40.40 -46.93 6.36
C GLU A 22 39.56 -46.76 5.10
N HIS A 23 38.33 -46.29 5.27
CA HIS A 23 37.45 -45.93 4.16
C HIS A 23 37.83 -44.55 3.63
N ASP A 24 38.15 -44.48 2.34
CA ASP A 24 38.16 -43.21 1.61
C ASP A 24 36.77 -42.54 1.70
N VAL A 25 36.68 -41.45 2.45
CA VAL A 25 35.48 -40.60 2.47
C VAL A 25 35.64 -39.55 1.39
N GLU A 26 34.97 -39.75 0.24
CA GLU A 26 34.79 -38.67 -0.73
C GLU A 26 34.15 -37.44 -0.06
N PRO A 27 34.54 -36.22 -0.44
CA PRO A 27 33.88 -35.01 0.03
C PRO A 27 32.47 -34.94 -0.57
N SER A 28 31.50 -35.48 0.17
CA SER A 28 30.08 -35.47 -0.20
C SER A 28 29.66 -34.06 -0.62
N SER A 29 29.12 -33.96 -1.84
CA SER A 29 28.71 -32.67 -2.42
C SER A 29 27.68 -31.98 -1.52
N SER A 30 28.12 -30.93 -0.80
CA SER A 30 27.24 -30.15 0.05
C SER A 30 26.22 -29.44 -0.83
N SER A 31 24.97 -29.92 -0.78
CA SER A 31 23.88 -29.37 -1.59
C SER A 31 23.54 -27.96 -1.10
N SER A 32 24.20 -26.95 -1.68
CA SER A 32 23.95 -25.54 -1.41
C SER A 32 22.45 -25.27 -1.54
N SER A 33 21.80 -25.03 -0.41
CA SER A 33 20.35 -24.84 -0.34
C SER A 33 19.98 -23.55 -1.06
N SER A 34 19.45 -23.69 -2.27
CA SER A 34 19.13 -22.54 -3.12
C SER A 34 17.72 -22.03 -2.84
N PHE A 35 17.64 -20.99 -2.02
CA PHE A 35 16.40 -20.27 -1.73
C PHE A 35 15.99 -19.37 -2.90
N ARG A 36 14.72 -18.97 -2.93
CA ARG A 36 14.21 -17.92 -3.83
C ARG A 36 14.04 -16.60 -3.09
N VAL A 37 14.20 -15.48 -3.80
CA VAL A 37 14.11 -14.12 -3.22
C VAL A 37 12.83 -13.89 -2.39
N TYR A 38 11.69 -14.43 -2.82
CA TYR A 38 10.43 -14.28 -2.08
C TYR A 38 10.40 -15.02 -0.72
N GLN A 39 11.22 -16.07 -0.55
CA GLN A 39 11.31 -16.83 0.71
C GLN A 39 12.20 -16.12 1.74
N LEU A 40 13.08 -15.22 1.28
CA LEU A 40 13.99 -14.41 2.11
C LEU A 40 13.53 -12.94 2.15
N TRP A 41 12.25 -12.69 1.87
CA TRP A 41 11.73 -11.33 1.71
C TRP A 41 11.54 -10.65 3.06
N LYS A 42 12.17 -9.48 3.26
CA LYS A 42 12.15 -8.73 4.54
C LYS A 42 10.87 -7.90 4.79
N GLY A 43 9.96 -7.79 3.82
CA GLY A 43 8.69 -7.07 3.96
C GLY A 43 7.52 -7.98 4.34
N SER A 44 6.42 -7.41 4.82
CA SER A 44 5.24 -8.13 5.35
C SER A 44 4.35 -8.76 4.25
N ASN A 45 4.91 -9.14 3.11
CA ASN A 45 4.17 -9.66 1.96
C ASN A 45 3.92 -11.16 2.06
N ILE A 46 2.73 -11.58 1.65
CA ILE A 46 2.36 -12.99 1.56
C ILE A 46 2.48 -13.42 0.09
N PHE A 47 3.30 -14.43 -0.18
CA PHE A 47 3.59 -14.92 -1.53
C PHE A 47 2.90 -16.26 -1.79
N LEU A 48 2.06 -16.32 -2.83
CA LEU A 48 1.37 -17.54 -3.25
C LEU A 48 1.81 -17.99 -4.66
N LEU A 49 1.49 -19.25 -4.99
CA LEU A 49 1.80 -19.88 -6.27
C LEU A 49 3.28 -19.76 -6.67
N ASN A 50 4.20 -20.15 -5.78
CA ASN A 50 5.66 -20.07 -5.98
C ASN A 50 6.17 -18.64 -6.28
N GLY A 51 5.63 -17.63 -5.58
CA GLY A 51 5.99 -16.23 -5.74
C GLY A 51 5.45 -15.59 -7.03
N ARG A 52 4.35 -16.11 -7.58
CA ARG A 52 3.64 -15.49 -8.74
C ARG A 52 2.62 -14.45 -8.27
N LEU A 53 1.96 -14.70 -7.14
CA LEU A 53 1.03 -13.77 -6.51
C LEU A 53 1.67 -13.15 -5.27
N ILE A 54 1.41 -11.86 -5.05
CA ILE A 54 2.07 -11.03 -4.05
C ILE A 54 1.00 -10.19 -3.37
N PHE A 55 0.65 -10.56 -2.14
CA PHE A 55 -0.35 -9.90 -1.33
C PHE A 55 0.31 -9.07 -0.21
N GLY A 56 -0.45 -8.15 0.39
CA GLY A 56 -0.06 -7.52 1.65
C GLY A 56 -0.39 -8.43 2.85
N PRO A 57 -0.11 -7.97 4.08
CA PRO A 57 -0.39 -8.75 5.28
C PRO A 57 -1.90 -8.94 5.51
N ASP A 58 -2.71 -7.95 5.11
CA ASP A 58 -4.16 -7.92 5.35
C ASP A 58 -4.97 -8.79 4.39
N VAL A 59 -4.36 -9.69 3.61
CA VAL A 59 -5.02 -10.53 2.59
C VAL A 59 -6.25 -11.29 3.09
N ARG A 60 -6.37 -11.56 4.39
CA ARG A 60 -7.54 -12.22 5.01
C ARG A 60 -8.83 -11.41 4.86
N SER A 61 -8.75 -10.08 4.83
CA SER A 61 -9.89 -9.19 4.55
C SER A 61 -10.50 -9.39 3.16
N LEU A 62 -9.74 -9.94 2.21
CA LEU A 62 -10.20 -10.17 0.84
C LEU A 62 -11.41 -11.10 0.79
N PHE A 63 -11.51 -12.05 1.73
CA PHE A 63 -12.69 -12.91 1.88
C PHE A 63 -13.96 -12.11 2.22
N LEU A 64 -13.85 -11.08 3.07
CA LEU A 64 -14.97 -10.19 3.39
C LEU A 64 -15.37 -9.37 2.16
N THR A 65 -14.42 -8.80 1.43
CA THR A 65 -14.69 -8.05 0.19
C THR A 65 -15.35 -8.92 -0.88
N VAL A 66 -14.87 -10.15 -1.09
CA VAL A 66 -15.51 -11.11 -2.00
C VAL A 66 -16.93 -11.46 -1.54
N PHE A 67 -17.13 -11.70 -0.24
CA PHE A 67 -18.46 -11.98 0.32
C PHE A 67 -19.43 -10.81 0.11
N LEU A 68 -19.00 -9.57 0.39
CA LEU A 68 -19.81 -8.36 0.21
C LEU A 68 -20.22 -8.12 -1.25
N ILE A 69 -19.40 -8.56 -2.22
CA ILE A 69 -19.76 -8.46 -3.65
C ILE A 69 -20.65 -9.63 -4.08
N VAL A 70 -20.30 -10.86 -3.70
CA VAL A 70 -20.94 -12.06 -4.23
C VAL A 70 -22.28 -12.37 -3.57
N ALA A 71 -22.43 -12.15 -2.25
CA ALA A 71 -23.68 -12.49 -1.56
C ALA A 71 -24.90 -11.68 -2.07
N PRO A 72 -24.82 -10.35 -2.28
CA PRO A 72 -25.92 -9.58 -2.89
C PRO A 72 -26.25 -10.04 -4.33
N VAL A 73 -25.24 -10.43 -5.11
CA VAL A 73 -25.43 -10.96 -6.47
C VAL A 73 -26.10 -12.33 -6.45
N ILE A 74 -25.77 -13.21 -5.50
CA ILE A 74 -26.47 -14.49 -5.30
C ILE A 74 -27.92 -14.24 -4.91
N LEU A 75 -28.20 -13.33 -3.97
CA LEU A 75 -29.57 -12.97 -3.59
C LEU A 75 -30.37 -12.39 -4.75
N PHE A 76 -29.77 -11.50 -5.55
CA PHE A 76 -30.36 -10.99 -6.79
C PHE A 76 -30.68 -12.13 -7.78
N SER A 77 -29.72 -13.04 -7.99
CA SER A 77 -29.84 -14.17 -8.93
C SER A 77 -30.87 -15.22 -8.49
N ALA A 78 -31.03 -15.42 -7.19
CA ALA A 78 -31.96 -16.38 -6.62
C ALA A 78 -33.40 -15.85 -6.52
N PHE A 79 -33.59 -14.58 -6.13
CA PHE A 79 -34.91 -14.07 -5.75
C PHE A 79 -35.46 -12.96 -6.65
N VAL A 80 -34.61 -12.27 -7.43
CA VAL A 80 -35.02 -11.14 -8.27
C VAL A 80 -35.03 -11.55 -9.74
N SER A 81 -33.93 -12.09 -10.25
CA SER A 81 -33.82 -12.44 -11.68
C SER A 81 -34.74 -13.58 -12.10
N GLN A 82 -35.09 -14.53 -11.23
CA GLN A 82 -36.08 -15.58 -11.54
C GLN A 82 -37.41 -14.98 -12.02
N ARG A 83 -37.87 -13.92 -11.35
CA ARG A 83 -39.10 -13.21 -11.72
C ARG A 83 -38.92 -12.41 -13.01
N LEU A 84 -37.77 -11.74 -13.18
CA LEU A 84 -37.45 -11.03 -14.43
C LEU A 84 -37.35 -11.99 -15.64
N ILE A 85 -36.89 -13.22 -15.45
CA ILE A 85 -36.84 -14.27 -16.49
C ILE A 85 -38.25 -14.67 -16.95
N LEU A 86 -39.20 -14.79 -16.02
CA LEU A 86 -40.58 -15.17 -16.32
C LEU A 86 -41.41 -14.01 -16.92
N GLU A 87 -41.16 -12.76 -16.51
CA GLU A 87 -41.95 -11.61 -16.95
C GLU A 87 -41.45 -10.93 -18.23
N PHE A 88 -40.18 -11.09 -18.61
CA PHE A 88 -39.63 -10.44 -19.81
C PHE A 88 -39.57 -11.40 -21.02
N PRO A 89 -40.22 -11.06 -22.16
CA PRO A 89 -40.22 -11.92 -23.35
C PRO A 89 -38.84 -11.98 -24.03
N HIS A 90 -38.73 -12.82 -25.07
CA HIS A 90 -37.55 -12.95 -25.93
C HIS A 90 -36.22 -13.27 -25.18
N ASN A 91 -36.29 -14.01 -24.07
CA ASN A 91 -35.14 -14.36 -23.22
C ASN A 91 -34.41 -13.16 -22.58
N LEU A 92 -34.99 -11.96 -22.57
CA LEU A 92 -34.32 -10.76 -22.07
C LEU A 92 -33.97 -10.86 -20.57
N GLY A 93 -34.81 -11.53 -19.76
CA GLY A 93 -34.48 -11.81 -18.35
C GLY A 93 -33.28 -12.75 -18.18
N ASN A 94 -33.08 -13.72 -19.08
CA ASN A 94 -31.90 -14.59 -19.07
C ASN A 94 -30.64 -13.79 -19.41
N LEU A 95 -30.73 -12.82 -20.34
CA LEU A 95 -29.64 -11.91 -20.66
C LEU A 95 -29.29 -10.99 -19.47
N ILE A 96 -30.29 -10.46 -18.75
CA ILE A 96 -30.09 -9.66 -17.52
C ILE A 96 -29.33 -10.46 -16.45
N LEU A 97 -29.64 -11.74 -16.27
CA LEU A 97 -28.90 -12.61 -15.35
C LEU A 97 -27.47 -12.90 -15.84
N ALA A 98 -27.31 -13.24 -17.12
CA ALA A 98 -26.01 -13.55 -17.71
C ALA A 98 -25.04 -12.35 -17.63
N ILE A 99 -25.51 -11.14 -17.94
CA ILE A 99 -24.74 -9.90 -17.80
C ILE A 99 -24.32 -9.70 -16.34
N CYS A 100 -25.23 -9.88 -15.38
CA CYS A 100 -24.93 -9.72 -13.95
C CYS A 100 -23.81 -10.68 -13.48
N ILE A 101 -23.90 -11.96 -13.86
CA ILE A 101 -22.91 -12.98 -13.52
C ILE A 101 -21.55 -12.67 -14.17
N LEU A 102 -21.52 -12.41 -15.48
CA LEU A 102 -20.28 -12.12 -16.21
C LEU A 102 -19.60 -10.84 -15.70
N PHE A 103 -20.38 -9.80 -15.39
CA PHE A 103 -19.85 -8.56 -14.84
C PHE A 103 -19.34 -8.72 -13.40
N THR A 104 -20.00 -9.55 -12.59
CA THR A 104 -19.50 -9.92 -11.26
C THR A 104 -18.18 -10.69 -11.35
N LEU A 105 -18.05 -11.65 -12.27
CA LEU A 105 -16.78 -12.36 -12.51
C LEU A 105 -15.67 -11.38 -12.94
N TYR A 106 -15.98 -10.40 -13.79
CA TYR A 106 -15.04 -9.34 -14.18
C TYR A 106 -14.60 -8.49 -12.98
N VAL A 107 -15.53 -8.05 -12.11
CA VAL A 107 -15.22 -7.32 -10.86
C VAL A 107 -14.30 -8.14 -9.94
N ILE A 108 -14.57 -9.44 -9.77
CA ILE A 108 -13.75 -10.33 -8.95
C ILE A 108 -12.35 -10.54 -9.56
N ILE A 109 -12.23 -10.66 -10.88
CA ILE A 109 -10.92 -10.71 -11.57
C ILE A 109 -10.12 -9.42 -11.32
N LEU A 110 -10.76 -8.25 -11.41
CA LEU A 110 -10.10 -6.97 -11.12
C LEU A 110 -9.65 -6.85 -9.66
N LEU A 111 -10.46 -7.34 -8.71
CA LEU A 111 -10.09 -7.41 -7.29
C LEU A 111 -8.82 -8.25 -7.09
N PHE A 112 -8.76 -9.46 -7.64
CA PHE A 112 -7.56 -10.30 -7.54
C PHE A 112 -6.34 -9.74 -8.30
N LEU A 113 -6.53 -9.08 -9.45
CA LEU A 113 -5.46 -8.37 -10.18
C LEU A 113 -4.91 -7.15 -9.42
N THR A 114 -5.73 -6.55 -8.56
CA THR A 114 -5.35 -5.44 -7.68
C THR A 114 -4.59 -5.95 -6.44
N SER A 115 -5.16 -6.96 -5.79
CA SER A 115 -4.71 -7.53 -4.51
C SER A 115 -3.44 -8.38 -4.63
N GLY A 116 -3.41 -9.31 -5.58
CA GLY A 116 -2.36 -10.33 -5.72
C GLY A 116 -1.15 -9.93 -6.57
N ARG A 117 -0.94 -8.63 -6.80
CA ARG A 117 0.08 -8.09 -7.71
C ARG A 117 1.06 -7.21 -6.94
N ASP A 118 2.35 -7.31 -7.25
CA ASP A 118 3.34 -6.31 -6.82
C ASP A 118 2.85 -4.90 -7.20
N PRO A 119 2.60 -3.99 -6.24
CA PRO A 119 2.05 -2.66 -6.46
C PRO A 119 3.07 -1.65 -7.00
N GLY A 120 4.37 -1.95 -6.90
CA GLY A 120 5.45 -1.02 -7.26
C GLY A 120 6.60 -1.05 -6.28
N ILE A 121 6.84 -2.18 -5.61
CA ILE A 121 7.79 -2.24 -4.51
C ILE A 121 9.21 -1.92 -5.01
N ILE A 122 9.86 -0.97 -4.35
CA ILE A 122 11.26 -0.62 -4.58
C ILE A 122 12.15 -1.67 -3.87
N PRO A 123 13.18 -2.23 -4.54
CA PRO A 123 14.15 -3.11 -3.89
C PRO A 123 14.83 -2.38 -2.73
N ARG A 124 15.06 -3.08 -1.62
CA ARG A 124 15.87 -2.55 -0.51
C ARG A 124 17.34 -2.58 -0.90
N ASN A 125 18.08 -1.55 -0.51
CA ASN A 125 19.54 -1.60 -0.62
C ASN A 125 20.12 -2.55 0.45
N GLN A 126 21.33 -3.07 0.21
CA GLN A 126 22.06 -3.86 1.21
C GLN A 126 22.78 -2.98 2.24
N HIS A 127 23.20 -1.78 1.81
CA HIS A 127 23.86 -0.77 2.63
C HIS A 127 23.24 0.60 2.32
N PRO A 128 23.41 1.61 3.19
CA PRO A 128 23.04 2.99 2.87
C PRO A 128 23.72 3.48 1.58
N PRO A 129 23.12 4.42 0.83
CA PRO A 129 23.79 5.08 -0.29
C PRO A 129 25.02 5.84 0.23
N GLU A 130 26.09 5.87 -0.53
CA GLU A 130 27.25 6.71 -0.21
C GLU A 130 26.85 8.21 -0.26
N PRO A 131 27.40 9.06 0.64
CA PRO A 131 27.28 10.51 0.49
C PRO A 131 27.86 10.96 -0.85
N GLU A 132 27.16 11.82 -1.59
CA GLU A 132 27.73 12.42 -2.80
C GLU A 132 28.75 13.48 -2.42
N GLU A 133 30.02 13.07 -2.34
CA GLU A 133 31.15 13.98 -2.17
C GLU A 133 31.28 14.94 -3.37
N GLY A 134 30.78 16.16 -3.19
CA GLY A 134 31.20 17.34 -3.95
C GLY A 134 30.69 17.49 -5.39
N ARG A 135 29.38 17.71 -5.61
CA ARG A 135 28.91 18.20 -6.93
C ARG A 135 27.83 19.28 -7.03
N TYR A 136 27.32 19.85 -5.95
CA TYR A 136 26.59 21.13 -6.01
C TYR A 136 26.94 22.03 -4.82
N GLY A 137 27.66 23.11 -5.09
CA GLY A 137 27.84 24.20 -4.14
C GLY A 137 26.57 25.04 -4.08
N SER A 138 25.71 24.80 -3.09
CA SER A 138 24.63 25.71 -2.71
C SER A 138 24.26 25.48 -1.24
N SER A 139 24.75 26.39 -0.39
CA SER A 139 24.22 26.74 0.94
C SER A 139 23.48 25.63 1.71
N VAL A 140 24.21 24.59 2.11
CA VAL A 140 23.82 23.80 3.29
C VAL A 140 24.24 24.62 4.51
N SER A 141 23.30 24.98 5.39
CA SER A 141 23.62 25.66 6.65
C SER A 141 24.56 24.77 7.46
N SER A 142 25.66 25.35 7.93
CA SER A 142 26.83 24.65 8.49
C SER A 142 26.61 23.98 9.86
N ASP A 143 25.36 23.89 10.32
CA ASP A 143 25.01 23.62 11.72
C ASP A 143 24.72 22.13 12.00
N TRP A 144 24.64 21.30 10.94
CA TRP A 144 24.35 19.85 11.06
C TRP A 144 25.60 18.97 11.11
N ALA A 145 26.79 19.58 11.17
CA ALA A 145 28.09 18.91 11.08
C ALA A 145 28.83 18.79 12.43
N ALA A 146 28.12 18.77 13.56
CA ALA A 146 28.71 18.49 14.87
C ALA A 146 27.67 17.95 15.88
N ASN A 147 27.51 16.62 15.97
CA ASN A 147 27.50 15.90 17.26
C ASN A 147 27.35 14.38 17.09
N HIS A 148 28.12 13.66 17.92
CA HIS A 148 28.17 12.21 18.16
C HIS A 148 28.61 11.26 17.02
N ASP A 149 29.71 10.57 17.31
CA ASP A 149 30.11 9.23 16.83
C ASP A 149 30.35 9.02 15.32
N GLY A 150 31.14 9.91 14.70
CA GLY A 150 32.14 9.57 13.65
C GLY A 150 31.66 8.96 12.32
N ALA A 151 30.39 8.64 12.18
CA ALA A 151 29.78 8.11 10.97
C ALA A 151 29.17 9.26 10.15
N PRO A 152 29.38 9.32 8.83
CA PRO A 152 28.68 10.27 7.97
C PRO A 152 27.16 10.09 8.07
N SER A 153 26.48 10.99 8.77
CA SER A 153 25.03 10.99 8.83
C SER A 153 24.48 11.40 7.47
N LEU A 154 23.73 10.50 6.83
CA LEU A 154 23.10 10.81 5.55
C LEU A 154 22.03 11.90 5.76
N PRO A 155 22.01 12.96 4.93
CA PRO A 155 21.04 14.03 5.09
C PRO A 155 19.60 13.47 5.00
N PRO A 156 18.68 13.86 5.90
CA PRO A 156 17.31 13.32 5.92
C PRO A 156 16.54 13.50 4.60
N THR A 157 16.92 14.53 3.83
CA THR A 157 16.36 14.81 2.51
C THR A 157 17.44 15.03 1.46
N LYS A 158 17.11 14.68 0.21
CA LYS A 158 17.89 15.01 -0.99
C LYS A 158 17.00 15.72 -2.01
N ASP A 159 17.55 16.69 -2.73
CA ASP A 159 16.85 17.35 -3.83
C ASP A 159 17.01 16.58 -5.15
N VAL A 160 15.91 16.43 -5.89
CA VAL A 160 15.87 15.72 -7.17
C VAL A 160 15.09 16.54 -8.19
N MET A 161 15.70 16.83 -9.35
CA MET A 161 15.05 17.55 -10.45
C MET A 161 14.05 16.66 -11.20
N ILE A 162 12.81 17.13 -11.34
CA ILE A 162 11.73 16.47 -12.09
C ILE A 162 11.01 17.50 -12.96
N ASN A 163 11.07 17.32 -14.29
CA ASN A 163 10.45 18.21 -15.28
C ASN A 163 10.80 19.71 -15.09
N GLY A 164 12.01 20.01 -14.62
CA GLY A 164 12.45 21.39 -14.32
C GLY A 164 12.15 21.87 -12.89
N HIS A 165 11.44 21.10 -12.06
CA HIS A 165 11.13 21.44 -10.68
C HIS A 165 12.00 20.67 -9.69
N ILE A 166 12.50 21.32 -8.64
CA ILE A 166 13.20 20.68 -7.52
C ILE A 166 12.16 19.97 -6.63
N VAL A 167 12.36 18.67 -6.40
CA VAL A 167 11.51 17.84 -5.52
C VAL A 167 12.37 17.24 -4.40
N LYS A 168 12.15 17.72 -3.16
CA LYS A 168 12.69 17.10 -1.95
C LYS A 168 12.18 15.67 -1.80
N VAL A 169 13.10 14.71 -1.70
CA VAL A 169 12.83 13.30 -1.36
C VAL A 169 13.42 12.94 0.00
N LYS A 170 12.69 12.13 0.79
CA LYS A 170 13.12 11.70 2.13
C LYS A 170 13.92 10.40 2.09
N TYR A 171 14.87 10.23 2.99
CA TYR A 171 15.51 8.94 3.24
C TYR A 171 14.52 7.92 3.85
N CYS A 172 14.80 6.63 3.68
CA CYS A 172 14.08 5.53 4.32
C CYS A 172 15.08 4.60 4.97
N GLN A 173 15.23 4.70 6.29
CA GLN A 173 16.12 3.84 7.08
C GLN A 173 15.78 2.35 6.87
N THR A 174 14.49 1.98 6.94
CA THR A 174 14.01 0.59 6.80
C THR A 174 14.34 -0.08 5.46
N CYS A 175 14.45 0.70 4.38
CA CYS A 175 14.81 0.21 3.05
C CYS A 175 16.21 0.62 2.59
N MET A 176 16.94 1.37 3.44
CA MET A 176 18.25 1.98 3.23
C MET A 176 18.39 2.74 1.90
N LEU A 177 17.38 3.53 1.53
CA LEU A 177 17.34 4.25 0.25
C LEU A 177 16.70 5.64 0.36
N TYR A 178 17.15 6.59 -0.48
CA TYR A 178 16.38 7.79 -0.77
C TYR A 178 15.14 7.41 -1.58
N ARG A 179 13.96 7.74 -1.06
CA ARG A 179 12.68 7.36 -1.69
C ARG A 179 12.60 8.04 -3.08
N PRO A 180 12.40 7.31 -4.18
CA PRO A 180 12.19 7.95 -5.49
C PRO A 180 11.01 8.93 -5.45
N PRO A 181 10.93 9.93 -6.34
CA PRO A 181 9.77 10.83 -6.39
C PRO A 181 8.43 10.08 -6.46
N ARG A 182 7.45 10.56 -5.70
CA ARG A 182 6.13 9.91 -5.46
C ARG A 182 6.21 8.54 -4.75
N CYS A 183 7.35 8.14 -4.18
CA CYS A 183 7.49 6.92 -3.39
C CYS A 183 7.35 7.19 -1.89
N SER A 184 6.55 6.36 -1.21
CA SER A 184 6.39 6.39 0.25
C SER A 184 6.64 5.00 0.83
N HIS A 185 7.11 4.95 2.08
CA HIS A 185 7.19 3.72 2.85
C HIS A 185 5.84 3.43 3.50
N CYS A 186 5.26 2.27 3.23
CA CYS A 186 4.13 1.75 4.00
C CYS A 186 4.66 0.88 5.12
N SER A 187 4.40 1.27 6.37
CA SER A 187 4.79 0.51 7.58
C SER A 187 4.08 -0.84 7.66
N ILE A 188 2.79 -0.89 7.35
CA ILE A 188 1.95 -2.11 7.37
C ILE A 188 2.55 -3.20 6.45
N CYS A 189 2.73 -2.88 5.17
CA CYS A 189 3.40 -3.76 4.22
C CYS A 189 4.92 -3.86 4.45
N ASN A 190 5.51 -3.00 5.28
CA ASN A 190 6.95 -2.85 5.49
C ASN A 190 7.73 -2.75 4.17
N ASN A 191 7.40 -1.76 3.32
CA ASN A 191 8.00 -1.58 1.99
C ASN A 191 7.90 -0.13 1.48
N CYS A 192 8.91 0.31 0.74
CA CYS A 192 8.79 1.47 -0.16
C CYS A 192 8.03 1.09 -1.43
N VAL A 193 6.97 1.84 -1.78
CA VAL A 193 6.13 1.59 -2.98
C VAL A 193 6.17 2.79 -3.92
N GLU A 194 6.45 2.55 -5.20
CA GLU A 194 6.50 3.57 -6.25
C GLU A 194 5.11 4.14 -6.59
N ARG A 195 5.01 5.47 -6.70
CA ARG A 195 3.73 6.19 -6.86
C ARG A 195 2.70 5.68 -5.85
N PHE A 196 3.10 5.71 -4.57
CA PHE A 196 2.25 5.24 -3.47
C PHE A 196 0.98 6.08 -3.41
N ASP A 197 -0.15 5.39 -3.34
CA ASP A 197 -1.45 6.02 -3.26
C ASP A 197 -2.03 5.90 -1.86
N HIS A 198 -2.28 4.68 -1.40
CA HIS A 198 -2.66 4.35 -0.02
C HIS A 198 -2.41 2.87 0.26
N HIS A 199 -2.50 2.46 1.53
CA HIS A 199 -2.69 1.06 1.88
C HIS A 199 -4.19 0.78 1.99
N CYS A 200 -4.69 -0.24 1.30
CA CYS A 200 -6.12 -0.51 1.20
C CYS A 200 -6.47 -1.83 1.91
N PRO A 201 -7.11 -1.78 3.09
CA PRO A 201 -7.53 -2.98 3.80
C PRO A 201 -8.45 -3.85 2.95
N TRP A 202 -9.42 -3.27 2.22
CA TRP A 202 -10.40 -4.04 1.43
C TRP A 202 -9.80 -4.93 0.32
N VAL A 203 -8.62 -4.61 -0.20
CA VAL A 203 -7.89 -5.47 -1.14
C VAL A 203 -6.69 -6.16 -0.49
N GLY A 204 -6.44 -5.93 0.80
CA GLY A 204 -5.35 -6.50 1.57
C GLY A 204 -3.94 -6.13 1.09
N GLN A 205 -3.75 -4.99 0.43
CA GLN A 205 -2.49 -4.62 -0.25
C GLN A 205 -2.35 -3.09 -0.43
N CYS A 206 -1.11 -2.61 -0.61
CA CYS A 206 -0.84 -1.25 -1.05
C CYS A 206 -1.34 -0.98 -2.47
N ILE A 207 -1.89 0.20 -2.71
CA ILE A 207 -2.18 0.71 -4.04
C ILE A 207 -0.99 1.59 -4.49
N GLY A 208 -0.49 1.32 -5.69
CA GLY A 208 0.65 2.04 -6.28
C GLY A 208 0.76 1.86 -7.79
N LYS A 209 1.89 2.29 -8.37
CA LYS A 209 2.11 2.42 -9.83
C LYS A 209 1.67 1.23 -10.68
N ARG A 210 1.79 0.00 -10.17
CA ARG A 210 1.60 -1.24 -10.94
C ARG A 210 0.19 -1.85 -10.84
N ASN A 211 -0.59 -1.47 -9.83
CA ASN A 211 -1.95 -1.97 -9.60
C ASN A 211 -3.05 -0.89 -9.56
N TYR A 212 -2.71 0.41 -9.47
CA TYR A 212 -3.68 1.52 -9.44
C TYR A 212 -4.76 1.44 -10.54
N ARG A 213 -4.41 1.06 -11.78
CA ARG A 213 -5.42 0.93 -12.86
C ARG A 213 -6.46 -0.16 -12.57
N PHE A 214 -6.04 -1.27 -11.98
CA PHE A 214 -6.94 -2.37 -11.64
C PHE A 214 -7.78 -2.00 -10.43
N PHE A 215 -7.21 -1.28 -9.45
CA PHE A 215 -7.93 -0.71 -8.32
C PHE A 215 -9.04 0.23 -8.79
N PHE A 216 -8.73 1.20 -9.65
CA PHE A 216 -9.76 2.12 -10.16
C PHE A 216 -10.85 1.36 -10.93
N MET A 217 -10.47 0.49 -11.87
CA MET A 217 -11.44 -0.32 -12.63
C MET A 217 -12.29 -1.20 -11.70
N PHE A 218 -11.71 -1.74 -10.62
CA PHE A 218 -12.43 -2.53 -9.61
C PHE A 218 -13.48 -1.67 -8.89
N VAL A 219 -13.10 -0.52 -8.34
CA VAL A 219 -14.00 0.36 -7.58
C VAL A 219 -15.09 0.94 -8.50
N SER A 220 -14.75 1.39 -9.71
CA SER A 220 -15.71 1.91 -10.67
C SER A 220 -16.69 0.83 -11.16
N SER A 221 -16.21 -0.38 -11.46
CA SER A 221 -17.06 -1.48 -11.91
C SER A 221 -17.93 -2.04 -10.78
N THR A 222 -17.44 -2.03 -9.54
CA THR A 222 -18.25 -2.37 -8.35
C THR A 222 -19.37 -1.35 -8.16
N THR A 223 -19.11 -0.05 -8.34
CA THR A 223 -20.15 0.99 -8.34
C THR A 223 -21.22 0.72 -9.41
N LEU A 224 -20.80 0.41 -10.64
CA LEU A 224 -21.72 0.06 -11.73
C LEU A 224 -22.53 -1.21 -11.41
N LEU A 225 -21.94 -2.21 -10.76
CA LEU A 225 -22.63 -3.44 -10.34
C LEU A 225 -23.68 -3.14 -9.24
N CYS A 226 -23.35 -2.28 -8.27
CA CYS A 226 -24.33 -1.80 -7.29
C CYS A 226 -25.50 -1.07 -7.96
N LEU A 227 -25.23 -0.16 -8.90
CA LEU A 227 -26.27 0.57 -9.65
C LEU A 227 -27.13 -0.36 -10.53
N TYR A 228 -26.52 -1.39 -11.13
CA TYR A 228 -27.21 -2.42 -11.90
C TYR A 228 -28.20 -3.19 -11.04
N VAL A 229 -27.75 -3.74 -9.91
CA VAL A 229 -28.61 -4.49 -8.97
C VAL A 229 -29.69 -3.58 -8.38
N PHE A 230 -29.34 -2.35 -7.98
CA PHE A 230 -30.30 -1.33 -7.52
C PHE A 230 -31.42 -1.10 -8.55
N GLY A 231 -31.05 -0.81 -9.79
CA GLY A 231 -31.99 -0.53 -10.88
C GLY A 231 -32.92 -1.71 -11.18
N PHE A 232 -32.38 -2.93 -11.31
CA PHE A 232 -33.20 -4.11 -11.59
C PHE A 232 -34.06 -4.56 -10.41
N CYS A 233 -33.64 -4.34 -9.16
CA CYS A 233 -34.51 -4.50 -8.00
C CYS A 233 -35.68 -3.49 -8.02
N TRP A 234 -35.45 -2.25 -8.43
CA TRP A 234 -36.52 -1.26 -8.58
C TRP A 234 -37.50 -1.61 -9.72
N VAL A 235 -36.98 -2.11 -10.87
CA VAL A 235 -37.80 -2.66 -11.96
C VAL A 235 -38.68 -3.81 -11.45
N ASN A 236 -38.12 -4.74 -10.68
CA ASN A 236 -38.87 -5.86 -10.08
C ASN A 236 -39.99 -5.36 -9.14
N ILE A 237 -39.71 -4.37 -8.30
CA ILE A 237 -40.72 -3.76 -7.41
C ILE A 237 -41.83 -3.05 -8.19
N ARG A 238 -41.50 -2.30 -9.25
CA ARG A 238 -42.50 -1.68 -10.14
C ARG A 238 -43.39 -2.74 -10.79
N LYS A 239 -42.81 -3.79 -11.35
CA LYS A 239 -43.54 -4.93 -11.92
C LYS A 239 -44.48 -5.60 -10.92
N ILE A 240 -44.06 -5.76 -9.66
CA ILE A 240 -44.91 -6.27 -8.57
C ILE A 240 -46.09 -5.32 -8.30
N MET A 241 -45.85 -4.00 -8.26
CA MET A 241 -46.93 -3.01 -8.07
C MET A 241 -47.95 -3.08 -9.21
N ASP A 242 -47.47 -3.14 -10.46
CA ASP A 242 -48.32 -3.19 -11.66
C ASP A 242 -49.14 -4.50 -11.70
N ALA A 243 -48.50 -5.65 -11.48
CA ALA A 243 -49.13 -6.98 -11.58
C ALA A 243 -50.13 -7.30 -10.45
N TYR A 244 -50.03 -6.67 -9.29
CA TYR A 244 -50.95 -6.86 -8.16
C TYR A 244 -51.77 -5.61 -7.82
N HIS A 245 -51.72 -4.56 -8.65
CA HIS A 245 -52.32 -3.24 -8.42
C HIS A 245 -52.14 -2.74 -6.97
N CYS A 246 -50.90 -2.79 -6.47
CA CYS A 246 -50.60 -2.55 -5.06
C CYS A 246 -49.61 -1.41 -4.83
N ASN A 247 -49.63 -0.84 -3.62
CA ASN A 247 -48.71 0.22 -3.23
C ASN A 247 -47.29 -0.32 -2.96
N LEU A 248 -46.32 0.61 -2.92
CA LEU A 248 -44.90 0.31 -2.74
C LEU A 248 -44.60 -0.55 -1.49
N TRP A 249 -45.27 -0.26 -0.37
CA TRP A 249 -45.12 -1.03 0.88
C TRP A 249 -45.53 -2.49 0.70
N ARG A 250 -46.69 -2.75 0.08
CA ARG A 250 -47.17 -4.11 -0.18
C ARG A 250 -46.32 -4.82 -1.25
N ALA A 251 -45.70 -4.09 -2.16
CA ALA A 251 -44.73 -4.65 -3.11
C ALA A 251 -43.42 -5.08 -2.42
N PHE A 252 -42.90 -4.29 -1.48
CA PHE A 252 -41.76 -4.71 -0.65
C PHE A 252 -42.08 -5.93 0.22
N MET A 253 -43.28 -6.01 0.81
CA MET A 253 -43.70 -7.20 1.56
C MET A 253 -43.86 -8.45 0.68
N LYS A 254 -44.10 -8.29 -0.63
CA LYS A 254 -44.09 -9.39 -1.62
C LYS A 254 -42.69 -9.76 -2.13
N SER A 255 -41.70 -8.87 -2.03
CA SER A 255 -40.30 -9.15 -2.38
C SER A 255 -39.34 -8.46 -1.39
N PRO A 256 -39.24 -8.97 -0.15
CA PRO A 256 -38.42 -8.34 0.89
C PRO A 256 -36.93 -8.34 0.50
N VAL A 257 -36.47 -9.35 -0.24
CA VAL A 257 -35.10 -9.41 -0.78
C VAL A 257 -34.80 -8.23 -1.71
N SER A 258 -35.74 -7.82 -2.57
CA SER A 258 -35.54 -6.63 -3.41
C SER A 258 -35.41 -5.37 -2.55
N GLY A 259 -36.19 -5.23 -1.48
CA GLY A 259 -36.08 -4.10 -0.53
C GLY A 259 -34.73 -4.06 0.19
N ILE A 260 -34.27 -5.21 0.72
CA ILE A 260 -32.96 -5.35 1.36
C ILE A 260 -31.83 -5.01 0.37
N LEU A 261 -31.90 -5.52 -0.87
CA LEU A 261 -30.91 -5.24 -1.90
C LEU A 261 -30.92 -3.77 -2.34
N ILE A 262 -32.08 -3.12 -2.45
CA ILE A 262 -32.20 -1.68 -2.74
C ILE A 262 -31.51 -0.87 -1.64
N PHE A 263 -31.79 -1.14 -0.37
CA PHE A 263 -31.14 -0.44 0.74
C PHE A 263 -29.63 -0.69 0.77
N TYR A 264 -29.20 -1.96 0.66
CA TYR A 264 -27.79 -2.33 0.64
C TYR A 264 -27.02 -1.66 -0.51
N THR A 265 -27.55 -1.72 -1.73
CA THR A 265 -26.89 -1.15 -2.92
C THR A 265 -26.91 0.37 -2.92
N PHE A 266 -27.93 1.02 -2.35
CA PHE A 266 -27.95 2.47 -2.12
C PHE A 266 -26.82 2.91 -1.18
N VAL A 267 -26.70 2.27 -0.01
CA VAL A 267 -25.62 2.56 0.95
C VAL A 267 -24.25 2.28 0.34
N ALA A 268 -24.07 1.10 -0.28
CA ALA A 268 -22.81 0.71 -0.91
C ALA A 268 -22.43 1.63 -2.08
N ALA A 269 -23.37 2.04 -2.92
CA ALA A 269 -23.11 2.97 -4.02
C ALA A 269 -22.68 4.36 -3.53
N TRP A 270 -23.14 4.80 -2.35
CA TRP A 270 -22.69 6.08 -1.77
C TRP A 270 -21.20 6.03 -1.39
N PHE A 271 -20.76 4.96 -0.71
CA PHE A 271 -19.35 4.79 -0.33
C PHE A 271 -18.44 4.48 -1.53
N VAL A 272 -18.78 3.47 -2.34
CA VAL A 272 -17.93 3.00 -3.46
C VAL A 272 -18.01 3.98 -4.65
N GLY A 273 -19.17 4.60 -4.89
CA GLY A 273 -19.33 5.64 -5.89
C GLY A 273 -18.65 6.95 -5.50
N GLY A 274 -18.73 7.37 -4.23
CA GLY A 274 -17.95 8.50 -3.72
C GLY A 274 -16.44 8.27 -3.89
N LEU A 275 -15.95 7.08 -3.58
CA LEU A 275 -14.56 6.68 -3.82
C LEU A 275 -14.21 6.69 -5.32
N THR A 276 -15.11 6.23 -6.20
CA THR A 276 -14.94 6.31 -7.65
C THR A 276 -14.76 7.76 -8.13
N VAL A 277 -15.63 8.66 -7.70
CA VAL A 277 -15.59 10.10 -8.07
C VAL A 277 -14.31 10.76 -7.54
N PHE A 278 -13.91 10.46 -6.31
CA PHE A 278 -12.65 10.97 -5.73
C PHE A 278 -11.43 10.51 -6.54
N HIS A 279 -11.31 9.22 -6.85
CA HIS A 279 -10.20 8.74 -7.67
C HIS A 279 -10.27 9.21 -9.14
N LEU A 280 -11.46 9.50 -9.67
CA LEU A 280 -11.62 10.14 -10.97
C LEU A 280 -10.99 11.54 -10.95
N TYR A 281 -11.26 12.35 -9.93
CA TYR A 281 -10.61 13.65 -9.71
C TYR A 281 -9.08 13.54 -9.58
N LEU A 282 -8.57 12.54 -8.84
CA LEU A 282 -7.13 12.29 -8.72
C LEU A 282 -6.48 11.92 -10.07
N ILE A 283 -7.17 11.16 -10.93
CA ILE A 283 -6.74 10.87 -12.30
C ILE A 283 -6.76 12.16 -13.13
N CYS A 284 -7.86 12.92 -13.11
CA CYS A 284 -7.97 14.20 -13.83
C CYS A 284 -6.81 15.16 -13.50
N THR A 285 -6.37 15.20 -12.25
CA THR A 285 -5.33 16.12 -11.75
C THR A 285 -3.92 15.51 -11.67
N ASN A 286 -3.74 14.23 -12.04
CA ASN A 286 -2.50 13.45 -11.90
C ASN A 286 -1.89 13.47 -10.49
N GLN A 287 -2.72 13.34 -9.46
CA GLN A 287 -2.29 13.22 -8.06
C GLN A 287 -2.48 11.78 -7.57
N THR A 288 -1.76 11.40 -6.51
CA THR A 288 -2.13 10.23 -5.69
C THR A 288 -2.93 10.68 -4.47
N THR A 289 -3.67 9.76 -3.85
CA THR A 289 -4.39 10.01 -2.60
C THR A 289 -3.46 10.59 -1.54
N TYR A 290 -2.27 9.99 -1.36
CA TYR A 290 -1.23 10.48 -0.45
C TYR A 290 -0.76 11.90 -0.76
N GLU A 291 -0.58 12.26 -2.04
CA GLU A 291 -0.16 13.60 -2.44
C GLU A 291 -1.24 14.65 -2.19
N ASN A 292 -2.51 14.31 -2.42
CA ASN A 292 -3.66 15.18 -2.19
C ASN A 292 -3.87 15.42 -0.69
N PHE A 293 -3.87 14.37 0.14
CA PHE A 293 -4.03 14.50 1.61
C PHE A 293 -2.85 15.20 2.30
N ARG A 294 -1.64 15.13 1.72
CA ARG A 294 -0.47 15.90 2.18
C ARG A 294 -0.42 17.32 1.60
N TYR A 295 -1.48 17.78 0.92
CA TYR A 295 -1.57 19.10 0.28
C TYR A 295 -0.35 19.45 -0.59
N ARG A 296 0.28 18.45 -1.23
CA ARG A 296 1.63 18.59 -1.81
C ARG A 296 1.69 19.57 -2.99
N TYR A 297 0.53 19.83 -3.61
CA TYR A 297 0.35 20.79 -4.69
C TYR A 297 -0.60 21.93 -4.31
N ASP A 298 -0.93 22.11 -3.03
CA ASP A 298 -1.63 23.32 -2.63
C ASP A 298 -0.73 24.54 -2.91
N ARG A 299 -1.32 25.54 -3.55
CA ARG A 299 -0.65 26.77 -4.02
C ARG A 299 0.59 26.54 -4.92
N LYS A 300 0.80 25.32 -5.44
CA LYS A 300 1.97 24.91 -6.25
C LYS A 300 1.54 24.17 -7.51
N THR A 301 2.22 24.40 -8.64
CA THR A 301 1.94 23.67 -9.88
C THR A 301 2.27 22.18 -9.75
N ASN A 302 1.34 21.27 -10.06
CA ASN A 302 1.63 19.83 -10.11
C ASN A 302 2.49 19.50 -11.36
N PRO A 303 3.78 19.12 -11.21
CA PRO A 303 4.69 18.87 -12.34
C PRO A 303 4.38 17.56 -13.09
N TYR A 304 3.43 16.75 -12.58
CA TYR A 304 2.97 15.53 -13.23
C TYR A 304 1.65 15.71 -14.00
N ASN A 305 0.91 16.81 -13.80
CA ASN A 305 -0.34 17.05 -14.51
C ASN A 305 -0.08 17.43 -15.98
N ARG A 306 -0.57 16.62 -16.92
CA ARG A 306 -0.43 16.84 -18.37
C ARG A 306 -1.75 17.20 -19.06
N GLY A 307 -2.74 17.62 -18.27
CA GLY A 307 -4.12 17.78 -18.73
C GLY A 307 -4.89 16.47 -18.67
N CYS A 308 -6.21 16.59 -18.45
CA CYS A 308 -7.10 15.47 -18.13
C CYS A 308 -6.94 14.28 -19.09
N ALA A 309 -7.13 14.46 -20.41
CA ALA A 309 -7.06 13.39 -21.39
C ALA A 309 -5.70 12.63 -21.37
N CYS A 310 -4.58 13.35 -21.28
CA CYS A 310 -3.25 12.74 -21.20
C CYS A 310 -3.05 11.94 -19.91
N ASN A 311 -3.62 12.40 -18.79
CA ASN A 311 -3.57 11.68 -17.52
C ASN A 311 -4.39 10.37 -17.57
N PHE A 312 -5.57 10.37 -18.21
CA PHE A 312 -6.33 9.13 -18.46
C PHE A 312 -5.55 8.16 -19.35
N VAL A 313 -4.94 8.63 -20.44
CA VAL A 313 -4.08 7.82 -21.32
C VAL A 313 -2.91 7.21 -20.53
N GLU A 314 -2.29 7.97 -19.63
CA GLU A 314 -1.23 7.48 -18.75
C GLU A 314 -1.69 6.34 -17.83
N ILE A 315 -2.90 6.41 -17.26
CA ILE A 315 -3.39 5.39 -16.31
C ILE A 315 -3.86 4.11 -17.02
N PHE A 316 -4.70 4.23 -18.04
CA PHE A 316 -5.37 3.08 -18.66
C PHE A 316 -4.58 2.47 -19.82
N PHE A 317 -4.03 3.31 -20.70
CA PHE A 317 -3.47 2.88 -21.99
C PHE A 317 -1.95 2.76 -22.00
N SER A 318 -1.23 3.30 -21.01
CA SER A 318 0.22 3.08 -20.90
C SER A 318 0.58 1.62 -20.62
N LYS A 319 1.79 1.23 -20.97
CA LYS A 319 2.36 -0.08 -20.62
C LYS A 319 2.63 -0.16 -19.11
N ILE A 320 2.06 -1.16 -18.43
CA ILE A 320 2.42 -1.43 -17.03
C ILE A 320 3.93 -1.75 -16.99
N PRO A 321 4.74 -1.09 -16.13
CA PRO A 321 6.16 -1.37 -16.04
C PRO A 321 6.44 -2.83 -15.62
N ARG A 322 7.70 -3.27 -15.68
CA ARG A 322 8.11 -4.55 -15.07
C ARG A 322 8.28 -4.38 -13.55
N SER A 323 8.28 -5.48 -12.81
CA SER A 323 8.60 -5.41 -11.37
C SER A 323 10.08 -5.10 -11.23
N LYS A 324 10.44 -4.23 -10.28
CA LYS A 324 11.83 -3.95 -9.93
C LYS A 324 12.46 -5.11 -9.14
N ASN A 325 11.64 -5.98 -8.56
CA ASN A 325 12.07 -7.14 -7.77
C ASN A 325 11.90 -8.44 -8.56
N LYS A 326 12.98 -9.22 -8.69
CA LYS A 326 12.95 -10.57 -9.29
C LYS A 326 12.60 -11.62 -8.22
N PHE A 327 11.43 -11.52 -7.61
CA PHE A 327 10.97 -12.37 -6.49
C PHE A 327 11.18 -13.89 -6.67
N ARG A 328 11.13 -14.38 -7.92
CA ARG A 328 11.27 -15.81 -8.27
C ARG A 328 12.69 -16.24 -8.62
N ALA A 329 13.68 -15.34 -8.59
CA ALA A 329 15.08 -15.67 -8.81
C ALA A 329 15.62 -16.57 -7.70
N LYS A 330 16.54 -17.46 -8.05
CA LYS A 330 17.32 -18.27 -7.11
C LYS A 330 18.45 -17.43 -6.51
N VAL A 331 18.75 -17.66 -5.24
CA VAL A 331 19.89 -17.17 -4.47
C VAL A 331 20.71 -18.40 -4.06
N LYS A 332 22.05 -18.31 -4.07
CA LYS A 332 22.92 -19.36 -3.51
C LYS A 332 23.08 -19.14 -2.01
N GLY A 333 23.07 -20.23 -1.24
CA GLY A 333 23.15 -20.20 0.22
C GLY A 333 24.57 -19.97 0.73
N GLU A 334 25.10 -18.75 0.59
CA GLU A 334 26.27 -18.26 1.35
C GLU A 334 25.77 -17.22 2.36
N SER A 335 24.97 -17.66 3.32
CA SER A 335 24.38 -16.79 4.36
C SER A 335 24.12 -17.52 5.68
N SER A 336 24.80 -18.64 5.94
CA SER A 336 24.70 -19.39 7.20
C SER A 336 25.18 -18.58 8.41
N SER A 337 25.97 -17.52 8.19
CA SER A 337 26.38 -16.55 9.21
C SER A 337 25.26 -15.60 9.66
N VAL A 338 24.18 -15.43 8.88
CA VAL A 338 23.09 -14.48 9.18
C VAL A 338 22.00 -15.11 10.04
N LEU A 339 21.89 -16.45 10.06
CA LEU A 339 20.83 -17.15 10.79
C LEU A 339 21.17 -17.30 12.29
N ASN A 340 22.44 -17.56 12.63
CA ASN A 340 22.84 -17.94 13.99
C ASN A 340 22.77 -16.79 15.01
N THR A 341 22.89 -15.53 14.59
CA THR A 341 22.72 -14.38 15.51
C THR A 341 21.28 -14.21 16.02
N SER A 342 20.30 -14.87 15.39
CA SER A 342 18.88 -14.72 15.75
C SER A 342 18.37 -15.65 16.85
N MET A 343 19.17 -16.63 17.31
CA MET A 343 18.71 -17.68 18.23
C MET A 343 19.23 -17.60 19.67
N SER A 344 20.03 -16.58 20.03
CA SER A 344 20.67 -16.48 21.37
C SER A 344 20.10 -15.39 22.29
N PHE A 345 19.05 -14.66 21.89
CA PHE A 345 18.34 -13.70 22.76
C PHE A 345 16.85 -14.10 22.87
N GLY A 346 16.61 -15.06 23.76
CA GLY A 346 15.35 -15.78 23.88
C GLY A 346 14.95 -16.14 25.30
N HIS A 347 15.27 -15.29 26.29
CA HIS A 347 14.59 -15.26 27.59
C HIS A 347 14.73 -13.87 28.23
N GLU A 348 13.71 -13.46 28.99
CA GLU A 348 13.60 -12.18 29.73
C GLU A 348 13.67 -10.85 28.93
N MET A 349 12.51 -10.37 28.48
CA MET A 349 12.02 -9.06 28.95
C MET A 349 10.51 -8.90 28.70
N ASP A 350 9.74 -8.72 29.78
CA ASP A 350 8.32 -8.37 29.75
C ASP A 350 8.15 -6.85 30.05
N ARG A 351 7.01 -6.28 29.65
CA ARG A 351 6.52 -4.90 29.90
C ARG A 351 7.22 -3.71 29.22
N THR A 352 8.51 -3.76 28.85
CA THR A 352 9.20 -2.61 28.20
C THR A 352 8.85 -2.39 26.72
N SER A 353 8.29 -3.38 26.03
CA SER A 353 7.98 -3.32 24.60
C SER A 353 6.81 -2.38 24.24
N ILE A 354 5.85 -2.18 25.16
CA ILE A 354 4.64 -1.38 24.91
C ILE A 354 4.95 0.12 24.90
N GLU A 355 5.79 0.61 25.83
CA GLU A 355 6.25 2.01 25.84
C GLU A 355 7.13 2.35 24.62
N MET A 356 8.00 1.43 24.20
CA MET A 356 8.83 1.63 23.00
C MET A 356 7.99 1.69 21.71
N GLU A 357 6.85 1.00 21.63
CA GLU A 357 5.97 1.08 20.46
C GLU A 357 5.15 2.36 20.45
N MET A 358 4.69 2.85 21.60
CA MET A 358 4.07 4.17 21.73
C MET A 358 5.07 5.28 21.40
N GLY A 359 6.30 5.23 21.92
CA GLY A 359 7.36 6.20 21.61
C GLY A 359 7.66 6.32 20.11
N LYS A 360 7.67 5.19 19.38
CA LYS A 360 7.83 5.19 17.91
C LYS A 360 6.65 5.80 17.17
N ARG A 361 5.42 5.63 17.65
CA ARG A 361 4.23 6.26 17.06
C ARG A 361 4.22 7.78 17.32
N HIS A 362 4.65 8.22 18.50
CA HIS A 362 4.83 9.64 18.81
C HIS A 362 5.98 10.29 18.02
N ALA A 363 7.11 9.60 17.83
CA ALA A 363 8.20 10.10 16.99
C ALA A 363 7.79 10.30 15.52
N VAL A 364 7.08 9.33 14.93
CA VAL A 364 6.58 9.47 13.54
C VAL A 364 5.51 10.56 13.43
N ALA A 365 4.67 10.76 14.46
CA ALA A 365 3.73 11.88 14.51
C ALA A 365 4.43 13.24 14.64
N ALA A 366 5.55 13.31 15.39
CA ALA A 366 6.38 14.51 15.48
C ALA A 366 7.09 14.82 14.15
N GLU A 367 7.68 13.82 13.48
CA GLU A 367 8.29 13.97 12.14
C GLU A 367 7.28 14.45 11.08
N ASP A 368 6.02 14.03 11.17
CA ASP A 368 4.94 14.50 10.30
C ASP A 368 4.42 15.90 10.69
N PHE A 369 4.64 16.36 11.92
CA PHE A 369 4.30 17.72 12.39
C PHE A 369 5.42 18.74 12.08
N GLU A 370 6.68 18.32 12.14
CA GLU A 370 7.84 19.10 11.64
C GLU A 370 7.74 19.35 10.11
N ASP A 371 7.09 18.45 9.37
CA ASP A 371 6.75 18.65 7.94
C ASP A 371 5.77 19.82 7.71
N LEU A 372 5.01 20.24 8.74
CA LEU A 372 4.17 21.44 8.74
C LEU A 372 4.95 22.66 9.23
N GLN A 373 5.66 22.52 10.36
CA GLN A 373 6.42 23.63 10.97
C GLN A 373 7.52 24.16 10.02
N SER A 374 8.30 23.27 9.42
CA SER A 374 9.35 23.65 8.45
C SER A 374 8.81 24.31 7.17
N GLN A 375 7.52 24.13 6.85
CA GLN A 375 6.86 24.85 5.76
C GLN A 375 6.37 26.23 6.18
N MET A 376 6.08 26.47 7.47
CA MET A 376 5.79 27.80 8.01
C MET A 376 7.07 28.64 8.13
N ASP A 377 8.15 28.06 8.61
CA ASP A 377 9.43 28.75 8.76
C ASP A 377 10.05 29.13 7.40
N SER A 378 9.81 28.29 6.37
CA SER A 378 10.13 28.60 4.97
C SER A 378 9.36 29.80 4.38
N VAL A 379 8.31 30.28 5.04
CA VAL A 379 7.50 31.45 4.62
C VAL A 379 7.92 32.72 5.37
N GLY A 380 8.47 32.60 6.58
CA GLY A 380 8.97 33.74 7.36
C GLY A 380 10.32 34.30 6.89
N GLY A 381 11.10 33.54 6.12
CA GLY A 381 12.50 33.83 5.80
C GLY A 381 12.78 34.77 4.60
N LEU A 382 11.80 35.51 4.08
CA LEU A 382 12.00 36.41 2.93
C LEU A 382 11.70 37.89 3.26
N GLU A 383 12.56 38.51 4.06
CA GLU A 383 12.51 39.96 4.27
C GLU A 383 12.97 40.75 3.02
N ARG A 384 12.16 41.75 2.67
CA ARG A 384 12.58 43.11 2.30
C ARG A 384 13.59 43.26 1.14
N CYS A 385 13.04 43.42 -0.06
CA CYS A 385 13.54 44.44 -1.00
C CYS A 385 12.34 45.25 -1.50
N GLY A 386 12.38 46.58 -1.34
CA GLY A 386 11.20 47.42 -1.51
C GLY A 386 11.22 48.26 -2.78
N THR A 387 10.04 48.50 -3.35
CA THR A 387 9.65 49.77 -3.99
C THR A 387 8.14 49.79 -4.13
N GLU A 388 7.49 50.76 -3.48
CA GLU A 388 6.10 51.16 -3.73
C GLU A 388 6.11 52.32 -4.76
N PRO A 389 5.00 52.62 -5.48
CA PRO A 389 3.89 53.31 -4.83
C PRO A 389 2.46 52.91 -5.26
N ARG A 390 1.57 52.97 -4.26
CA ARG A 390 0.14 53.40 -4.31
C ARG A 390 -0.72 53.13 -5.54
N HIS A 391 -1.81 52.37 -5.31
CA HIS A 391 -3.16 52.87 -5.60
C HIS A 391 -4.13 52.50 -4.47
N HIS A 392 -4.90 53.48 -3.98
CA HIS A 392 -5.95 53.28 -2.98
C HIS A 392 -7.21 52.70 -3.61
N THR A 393 -7.79 51.65 -3.00
CA THR A 393 -9.25 51.54 -2.78
C THR A 393 -9.51 50.67 -1.56
N THR A 394 -10.06 51.28 -0.51
CA THR A 394 -10.57 50.65 0.71
C THR A 394 -11.84 49.85 0.45
N TRP A 395 -11.90 48.59 0.88
CA TRP A 395 -13.13 47.91 1.33
C TRP A 395 -12.78 46.93 2.45
N ASP A 396 -13.17 47.27 3.68
CA ASP A 396 -13.11 46.40 4.85
C ASP A 396 -14.15 45.28 4.75
N HIS A 397 -13.76 44.03 4.97
CA HIS A 397 -14.62 43.03 5.63
C HIS A 397 -13.77 42.00 6.36
N LYS A 398 -13.60 42.24 7.67
CA LYS A 398 -12.90 41.37 8.61
C LYS A 398 -13.86 40.27 9.09
N ALA A 399 -13.78 39.08 8.50
CA ALA A 399 -14.56 37.91 8.93
C ALA A 399 -13.72 36.99 9.84
N ASN A 400 -13.98 37.10 11.15
CA ASN A 400 -13.48 36.14 12.15
C ASN A 400 -14.17 34.78 11.90
N TRP A 401 -13.42 33.68 11.88
CA TRP A 401 -14.01 32.34 12.07
C TRP A 401 -13.42 31.73 13.33
N GLU A 402 -14.15 31.87 14.43
CA GLU A 402 -13.88 31.19 15.68
C GLU A 402 -14.28 29.71 15.55
N ILE A 403 -13.47 28.84 16.15
CA ILE A 403 -13.66 27.38 16.11
C ILE A 403 -14.75 27.01 17.12
N THR A 404 -15.88 26.44 16.66
CA THR A 404 -16.93 25.95 17.57
C THR A 404 -16.52 24.65 18.30
N PRO A 405 -16.97 24.45 19.56
CA PRO A 405 -16.44 23.44 20.46
C PRO A 405 -17.08 22.04 20.32
N ASP A 406 -17.41 21.60 19.11
CA ASP A 406 -18.19 20.35 18.91
C ASP A 406 -17.34 19.07 18.86
N ILE A 407 -16.01 19.17 18.86
CA ILE A 407 -15.09 18.02 18.80
C ILE A 407 -14.92 17.33 20.16
N GLN A 408 -15.13 18.04 21.28
CA GLN A 408 -14.98 17.46 22.62
C GLN A 408 -16.17 16.60 23.07
N MET A 409 -17.37 16.81 22.50
CA MET A 409 -18.56 16.03 22.87
C MET A 409 -18.54 14.60 22.28
N LEU A 410 -17.93 14.42 21.12
CA LEU A 410 -17.74 13.11 20.46
C LEU A 410 -16.71 12.20 21.16
N ALA A 411 -15.83 12.75 22.01
CA ALA A 411 -14.83 11.98 22.75
C ALA A 411 -15.39 11.33 24.04
N ALA A 412 -16.50 11.85 24.58
CA ALA A 412 -17.10 11.36 25.83
C ALA A 412 -17.91 10.07 25.65
N GLU A 413 -18.42 9.80 24.44
CA GLU A 413 -19.32 8.67 24.16
C GLU A 413 -18.58 7.32 23.97
N PHE A 414 -17.25 7.35 23.81
CA PHE A 414 -16.40 6.16 23.57
C PHE A 414 -15.47 5.78 24.75
N GLY A 415 -15.81 6.15 25.98
CA GLY A 415 -15.39 5.41 27.19
C GLY A 415 -13.89 5.28 27.47
N MET A 416 -13.04 6.20 26.99
CA MET A 416 -11.58 6.17 27.17
C MET A 416 -11.12 7.04 28.34
N GLY A 417 -11.43 6.62 29.57
CA GLY A 417 -10.98 7.30 30.79
C GLY A 417 -9.50 7.04 31.11
N TYR A 418 -8.60 7.96 30.75
CA TYR A 418 -7.25 7.99 31.28
C TYR A 418 -7.17 8.92 32.50
N GLY A 419 -6.86 8.36 33.66
CA GLY A 419 -6.71 9.11 34.90
C GLY A 419 -5.47 10.01 34.89
N SER A 420 -5.64 11.26 35.29
CA SER A 420 -4.52 12.17 35.58
C SER A 420 -4.26 12.17 37.08
N THR A 421 -3.04 11.81 37.47
CA THR A 421 -2.58 11.75 38.87
C THR A 421 -2.12 13.11 39.39
N ASP A 422 -2.27 13.31 40.70
CA ASP A 422 -1.86 14.51 41.44
C ASP A 422 -0.45 15.01 41.12
N ARG A 423 -0.33 16.31 40.74
CA ARG A 423 0.68 17.21 41.33
C ARG A 423 0.45 18.69 40.99
N GLN A 424 -0.29 19.40 41.84
CA GLN A 424 -0.02 20.82 42.12
C GLN A 424 -0.62 21.24 43.48
N LYS A 425 0.21 21.19 44.53
CA LYS A 425 0.03 21.96 45.77
C LYS A 425 1.24 22.84 45.96
N ILE A 426 1.05 23.92 46.74
CA ILE A 426 2.04 24.87 47.28
C ILE A 426 2.40 26.03 46.34
N HIS A 427 1.53 27.05 46.32
CA HIS A 427 1.76 28.51 46.51
C HIS A 427 0.41 29.23 46.26
N GLY A 428 -0.20 30.03 47.13
CA GLY A 428 0.06 30.33 48.55
C GLY A 428 -0.46 31.72 48.94
N ARG A 429 -1.36 31.80 49.96
CA ARG A 429 -1.97 33.03 50.55
C ARG A 429 -2.96 33.75 49.59
N LEU A 430 -4.02 34.42 50.05
CA LEU A 430 -4.46 34.81 51.41
C LEU A 430 -5.80 34.14 51.78
#